data_AF-A0A2W3ZJE4-F1
#
_entry.id   AF-A0A2W3ZJE4-F1
#
_cell.length_a   1.000
_cell.length_b   1.000
_cell.length_c   1.000
_cell.angle_alpha   90.00
_cell.angle_beta   90.00
_cell.angle_gamma   90.00
#
_symmetry.space_group_name_H-M   'P 1'
#
loop_
_entity.id
_entity.type
_entity.pdbx_description
1 polymer ?
#
loop_
_entity_poly.entity_id
_entity_poly.type
_entity_poly.pdbx_seq_one_letter_code
_entity_poly.pdbx_strand_id
1 'polypeptide(L)'
;MNTFLHQGNTEAKKYRHLKKYWKLLQKNQSKLDFEKRLWRSSFRTYLTETEVVDRLLAYDDELKSGYTCYQDFLYAVQTRDFDRFHTLLDEDFRRLPSYYQTTIDTFKKYQNEIKNTLELPYSNGPLECLNNHIKVLKRNA
;
A
#
# COMPACT_ATOMS: atom_id res chain seq x y z
N MET A 1 -16.23 -3.66 3.87
CA MET A 1 -15.50 -2.79 4.83
C MET A 1 -16.46 -1.82 5.55
N ASN A 2 -17.50 -2.33 6.25
CA ASN A 2 -18.51 -1.52 6.96
C ASN A 2 -18.99 -2.16 8.29
N THR A 3 -18.21 -3.09 8.84
CA THR A 3 -18.55 -3.84 10.06
C THR A 3 -18.36 -3.06 11.36
N PHE A 4 -17.60 -1.95 11.35
CA PHE A 4 -17.24 -1.20 12.56
C PHE A 4 -18.26 -0.14 13.02
N LEU A 5 -19.28 0.19 12.21
CA LEU A 5 -20.22 1.29 12.53
C LEU A 5 -21.32 0.88 13.53
N HIS A 6 -21.51 -0.42 13.78
CA HIS A 6 -22.59 -0.94 14.63
C HIS A 6 -22.11 -1.77 15.84
N GLN A 7 -20.82 -1.72 16.18
CA GLN A 7 -20.23 -2.52 17.26
C GLN A 7 -19.64 -1.63 18.36
N GLY A 8 -19.58 -2.16 19.59
CA GLY A 8 -19.32 -1.41 20.83
C GLY A 8 -18.05 -0.54 20.87
N ASN A 9 -17.84 0.17 21.99
CA ASN A 9 -16.82 1.23 22.13
C ASN A 9 -15.40 0.83 21.67
N THR A 10 -15.02 -0.44 21.82
CA THR A 10 -13.73 -1.00 21.38
C THR A 10 -13.55 -1.00 19.86
N GLU A 11 -14.55 -1.44 19.11
CA GLU A 11 -14.51 -1.52 17.64
C GLU A 11 -14.51 -0.11 17.02
N ALA A 12 -15.28 0.81 17.60
CA ALA A 12 -15.21 2.22 17.25
C ALA A 12 -13.81 2.82 17.50
N LYS A 13 -13.09 2.38 18.54
CA LYS A 13 -11.72 2.83 18.81
C LYS A 13 -10.74 2.27 17.77
N LYS A 14 -10.81 0.98 17.43
CA LYS A 14 -9.98 0.38 16.38
C LYS A 14 -10.18 1.09 15.05
N TYR A 15 -11.44 1.33 14.66
CA TYR A 15 -11.77 2.09 13.46
C TYR A 15 -11.14 3.49 13.45
N ARG A 16 -11.24 4.25 14.56
CA ARG A 16 -10.60 5.57 14.67
C ARG A 16 -9.08 5.50 14.52
N HIS A 17 -8.44 4.45 15.04
CA HIS A 17 -7.00 4.24 14.88
C HIS A 17 -6.64 3.96 13.42
N LEU A 18 -7.32 3.01 12.78
CA LEU A 18 -7.12 2.70 11.36
C LEU A 18 -7.33 3.94 10.48
N LYS A 19 -8.45 4.65 10.68
CA LYS A 19 -8.76 5.88 9.95
C LYS A 19 -7.77 7.01 10.19
N LYS A 20 -7.16 7.11 11.37
CA LYS A 20 -6.19 8.17 11.67
C LYS A 20 -4.81 7.87 11.07
N TYR A 21 -4.41 6.60 11.08
CA TYR A 21 -3.04 6.18 10.76
C TYR A 21 -2.91 5.41 9.45
N TRP A 22 -3.96 5.34 8.61
CA TRP A 22 -3.95 4.62 7.33
C TRP A 22 -2.75 4.95 6.42
N LYS A 23 -2.25 6.19 6.43
CA LYS A 23 -1.05 6.57 5.65
C LYS A 23 0.21 5.82 6.07
N LEU A 24 0.33 5.43 7.35
CA LEU A 24 1.46 4.61 7.81
C LEU A 24 1.37 3.19 7.27
N LEU A 25 0.16 2.64 7.08
CA LEU A 25 -0.02 1.33 6.45
C LEU A 25 0.38 1.33 4.96
N GLN A 26 0.32 2.47 4.29
CA GLN A 26 0.75 2.62 2.89
C GLN A 26 2.22 3.06 2.73
N LYS A 27 2.86 3.51 3.81
CA LYS A 27 4.26 3.91 3.76
C LYS A 27 5.12 2.65 3.55
N ASN A 28 6.18 2.77 2.75
CA ASN A 28 7.15 1.66 2.63
C ASN A 28 7.69 1.32 4.02
N GLN A 29 7.60 0.05 4.39
CA GLN A 29 8.06 -0.47 5.66
C GLN A 29 9.52 -0.08 5.98
N SER A 30 10.42 -0.10 4.98
CA SER A 30 11.83 0.31 5.14
C SER A 30 12.01 1.79 5.48
N LYS A 31 10.98 2.62 5.28
CA LYS A 31 10.99 4.06 5.59
C LYS A 31 10.22 4.39 6.87
N LEU A 32 9.61 3.41 7.54
CA LEU A 32 8.96 3.63 8.83
C LEU A 32 10.00 4.02 9.87
N ASP A 33 9.71 5.10 10.59
CA ASP A 33 10.58 5.56 11.67
C ASP A 33 10.46 4.62 12.88
N PHE A 34 11.56 3.96 13.22
CA PHE A 34 11.68 3.05 14.36
C PHE A 34 12.39 3.68 15.57
N GLU A 35 12.91 4.91 15.45
CA GLU A 35 13.69 5.57 16.50
C GLU A 35 12.85 6.65 17.20
N LYS A 36 12.17 7.48 16.42
CA LYS A 36 11.48 8.68 16.93
C LYS A 36 10.15 8.31 17.58
N ARG A 37 10.14 8.31 18.91
CA ARG A 37 8.92 8.16 19.70
C ARG A 37 8.16 9.48 19.78
N LEU A 38 6.90 9.48 19.32
CA LEU A 38 6.02 10.65 19.37
C LEU A 38 4.78 10.35 20.20
N TRP A 39 4.28 11.35 20.94
CA TRP A 39 3.02 11.22 21.67
C TRP A 39 1.86 10.93 20.71
N ARG A 40 1.20 9.78 20.87
CA ARG A 40 0.04 9.38 20.07
C ARG A 40 -1.21 9.44 20.94
N SER A 41 -1.90 10.58 20.92
CA SER A 41 -3.05 10.86 21.80
C SER A 41 -4.15 9.79 21.79
N SER A 42 -4.42 9.16 20.64
CA SER A 42 -5.42 8.10 20.52
C SER A 42 -5.00 6.80 21.23
N PHE A 43 -3.69 6.55 21.32
CA PHE A 43 -3.10 5.44 22.07
C PHE A 43 -2.73 5.82 23.52
N ARG A 44 -2.70 7.12 23.86
CA ARG A 44 -2.28 7.66 25.16
C ARG A 44 -0.87 7.23 25.60
N THR A 45 0.04 7.10 24.63
CA THR A 45 1.44 6.74 24.89
C THR A 45 2.34 7.30 23.78
N TYR A 46 3.65 7.35 24.04
CA TYR A 46 4.67 7.61 23.02
C TYR A 46 4.92 6.33 22.21
N LEU A 47 4.83 6.44 20.87
CA LEU A 47 5.06 5.34 19.94
C LEU A 47 5.84 5.80 18.72
N THR A 48 6.68 4.91 18.20
CA THR A 48 7.31 5.04 16.88
C THR A 48 6.29 4.77 15.76
N GLU A 49 6.65 5.00 14.51
CA GLU A 49 5.75 4.66 13.40
C GLU A 49 5.59 3.14 13.26
N THR A 50 6.67 2.38 13.43
CA THR A 50 6.66 0.91 13.42
C THR A 50 5.73 0.35 14.50
N GLU A 51 5.85 0.83 15.75
CA GLU A 51 4.97 0.39 16.84
C GLU A 51 3.50 0.73 16.59
N VAL A 52 3.22 1.85 15.90
CA VAL A 52 1.85 2.19 15.50
C VAL A 52 1.35 1.18 14.47
N VAL A 53 2.11 0.91 13.42
CA VAL A 53 1.74 -0.07 12.39
C VAL A 53 1.51 -1.44 13.01
N ASP A 54 2.43 -1.95 13.83
CA ASP A 54 2.30 -3.25 14.50
C ASP A 54 0.99 -3.37 15.30
N ARG A 55 0.62 -2.31 16.03
CA ARG A 55 -0.65 -2.26 16.79
C ARG A 55 -1.88 -2.23 15.89
N LEU A 56 -1.81 -1.59 14.72
CA LEU A 56 -2.92 -1.59 13.75
C LEU A 56 -3.10 -2.97 13.13
N LEU A 57 -1.99 -3.62 12.76
CA LEU A 57 -2.00 -4.96 12.16
C LEU A 57 -2.45 -6.04 13.16
N ALA A 58 -2.24 -5.82 14.46
CA ALA A 58 -2.74 -6.69 15.52
C ALA A 58 -4.28 -6.66 15.69
N TYR A 59 -5.00 -5.75 15.02
CA TYR A 59 -6.47 -5.70 15.13
C TYR A 59 -7.18 -6.76 14.31
N ASP A 60 -6.57 -7.23 13.23
CA ASP A 60 -7.23 -8.05 12.23
C ASP A 60 -6.19 -8.81 11.37
N ASP A 61 -6.30 -10.13 11.32
CA ASP A 61 -5.35 -10.99 10.61
C ASP A 61 -5.47 -10.85 9.08
N GLU A 62 -6.66 -10.52 8.58
CA GLU A 62 -6.90 -10.26 7.16
C GLU A 62 -6.17 -8.97 6.72
N LEU A 63 -6.26 -7.90 7.51
CA LEU A 63 -5.49 -6.67 7.32
C LEU A 63 -3.99 -6.93 7.37
N LYS A 64 -3.52 -7.74 8.32
CA LYS A 64 -2.10 -8.10 8.42
C LYS A 64 -1.61 -8.82 7.17
N SER A 65 -2.36 -9.82 6.71
CA SER A 65 -2.03 -10.58 5.50
C SER A 65 -2.02 -9.69 4.25
N GLY A 66 -3.02 -8.82 4.11
CA GLY A 66 -3.10 -7.86 3.01
C GLY A 66 -2.00 -6.80 3.03
N TYR A 67 -1.59 -6.35 4.22
CA TYR A 67 -0.46 -5.44 4.40
C TYR A 67 0.86 -6.10 3.97
N THR A 68 1.12 -7.33 4.39
CA THR A 68 2.33 -8.08 4.00
C THR A 68 2.42 -8.21 2.48
N CYS A 69 1.36 -8.72 1.84
CA CYS A 69 1.29 -8.82 0.37
C CYS A 69 1.56 -7.46 -0.31
N TYR A 70 0.91 -6.39 0.17
CA TYR A 70 1.15 -5.04 -0.37
C TYR A 70 2.61 -4.60 -0.23
N GLN A 71 3.22 -4.79 0.94
CA GLN A 71 4.61 -4.37 1.19
C GLN A 71 5.61 -5.19 0.38
N ASP A 72 5.37 -6.48 0.16
CA ASP A 72 6.24 -7.32 -0.66
C ASP A 72 6.27 -6.87 -2.11
N PHE A 73 5.11 -6.61 -2.72
CA PHE A 73 5.04 -6.03 -4.06
C PHE A 73 5.65 -4.61 -4.11
N LEU A 74 5.36 -3.77 -3.11
CA LEU A 74 5.92 -2.43 -3.04
C LEU A 74 7.44 -2.45 -2.95
N TYR A 75 8.00 -3.37 -2.18
CA TYR A 75 9.43 -3.55 -2.04
C TYR A 75 10.07 -3.96 -3.37
N ALA A 76 9.52 -4.98 -4.05
CA ALA A 76 10.03 -5.45 -5.34
C ALA A 76 10.04 -4.32 -6.39
N VAL A 77 8.96 -3.52 -6.45
CA VAL A 77 8.88 -2.37 -7.37
C VAL A 77 9.90 -1.29 -7.02
N GLN A 78 10.05 -0.93 -5.74
CA GLN A 78 10.98 0.14 -5.33
C GLN A 78 12.45 -0.25 -5.48
N THR A 79 12.76 -1.54 -5.34
CA THR A 79 14.11 -2.08 -5.55
C THR A 79 14.39 -2.47 -6.99
N ARG A 80 13.39 -2.34 -7.88
CA ARG A 80 13.46 -2.73 -9.30
C ARG A 80 13.80 -4.22 -9.48
N ASP A 81 13.42 -5.04 -8.51
CA ASP A 81 13.67 -6.47 -8.46
C ASP A 81 12.50 -7.22 -9.13
N PHE A 82 12.62 -7.42 -10.45
CA PHE A 82 11.59 -8.10 -11.22
C PHE A 82 11.49 -9.59 -10.87
N ASP A 83 12.59 -10.26 -10.52
CA ASP A 83 12.59 -11.67 -10.18
C ASP A 83 11.79 -11.91 -8.89
N ARG A 84 11.97 -11.04 -7.88
CA ARG A 84 11.12 -11.03 -6.69
C ARG A 84 9.67 -10.73 -7.04
N PHE A 85 9.41 -9.72 -7.89
CA PHE A 85 8.04 -9.41 -8.32
C PHE A 85 7.36 -10.60 -8.99
N HIS A 86 8.06 -11.29 -9.89
CA HIS A 86 7.57 -12.48 -10.58
C HIS A 86 7.28 -13.59 -9.58
N THR A 87 8.21 -13.88 -8.66
CA THR A 87 8.03 -14.93 -7.65
C THR A 87 6.78 -14.69 -6.81
N LEU A 88 6.51 -13.43 -6.44
CA LEU A 88 5.30 -13.06 -5.71
C LEU A 88 4.02 -13.37 -6.51
N LEU A 89 4.01 -13.28 -7.84
CA LEU A 89 2.80 -13.58 -8.64
C LEU A 89 2.39 -15.06 -8.56
N ASP A 90 3.30 -15.95 -8.19
CA ASP A 90 3.07 -17.40 -8.10
C ASP A 90 2.59 -17.84 -6.71
N GLU A 91 2.56 -16.95 -5.72
CA GLU A 91 2.07 -17.25 -4.38
C GLU A 91 0.54 -17.51 -4.34
N ASP A 92 0.10 -18.28 -3.33
CA ASP A 92 -1.31 -18.56 -3.10
C ASP A 92 -2.01 -17.43 -2.34
N PHE A 93 -2.62 -16.52 -3.11
CA PHE A 93 -3.41 -15.43 -2.56
C PHE A 93 -4.90 -15.75 -2.36
N ARG A 94 -5.35 -17.00 -2.45
CA ARG A 94 -6.79 -17.34 -2.33
C ARG A 94 -7.41 -16.96 -0.99
N ARG A 95 -6.59 -16.82 0.05
CA ARG A 95 -7.02 -16.40 1.40
C ARG A 95 -7.16 -14.88 1.55
N LEU A 96 -6.61 -14.10 0.61
CA LEU A 96 -6.81 -12.65 0.61
C LEU A 96 -8.20 -12.32 0.06
N PRO A 97 -8.80 -11.21 0.50
CA PRO A 97 -10.10 -10.79 -0.01
C PRO A 97 -10.11 -10.47 -1.50
N SER A 98 -11.26 -10.71 -2.14
CA SER A 98 -11.49 -10.76 -3.60
C SER A 98 -10.90 -9.60 -4.43
N TYR A 99 -10.77 -8.43 -3.83
CA TYR A 99 -10.24 -7.24 -4.50
C TYR A 99 -8.72 -7.32 -4.77
N TYR A 100 -7.96 -8.09 -3.99
CA TYR A 100 -6.54 -8.34 -4.26
C TYR A 100 -6.36 -9.17 -5.54
N GLN A 101 -7.25 -10.13 -5.79
CA GLN A 101 -7.15 -11.03 -6.94
C GLN A 101 -7.28 -10.24 -8.25
N THR A 102 -8.20 -9.27 -8.31
CA THR A 102 -8.30 -8.38 -9.48
C THR A 102 -6.99 -7.63 -9.74
N THR A 103 -6.32 -7.15 -8.70
CA THR A 103 -5.02 -6.48 -8.82
C THR A 103 -3.92 -7.45 -9.27
N ILE A 104 -3.85 -8.64 -8.68
CA ILE A 104 -2.87 -9.67 -9.03
C ILE A 104 -3.08 -10.15 -10.48
N ASP A 105 -4.32 -10.37 -10.91
CA ASP A 105 -4.65 -10.73 -12.29
C ASP A 105 -4.23 -9.63 -13.27
N THR A 106 -4.38 -8.37 -12.86
CA THR A 106 -3.89 -7.23 -13.64
C THR A 106 -2.36 -7.25 -13.74
N PHE A 107 -1.66 -7.53 -12.64
CA PHE A 107 -0.20 -7.67 -12.67
C PHE A 107 0.27 -8.82 -13.55
N LYS A 108 -0.42 -9.97 -13.52
CA LYS A 108 -0.15 -11.11 -14.41
C LYS A 108 -0.39 -10.74 -15.87
N LYS A 109 -1.49 -10.05 -16.16
CA LYS A 109 -1.85 -9.63 -17.53
C LYS A 109 -0.80 -8.69 -18.14
N TYR A 110 -0.28 -7.75 -17.34
CA TYR A 110 0.65 -6.70 -17.79
C TYR A 110 2.10 -6.95 -17.30
N GLN A 111 2.45 -8.22 -17.06
CA GLN A 111 3.73 -8.59 -16.47
C GLN A 111 4.93 -8.14 -17.31
N ASN A 112 4.81 -8.20 -18.65
CA ASN A 112 5.88 -7.79 -19.56
C ASN A 112 6.12 -6.28 -19.50
N GLU A 113 5.06 -5.48 -19.41
CA GLU A 113 5.12 -4.04 -19.26
C GLU A 113 5.70 -3.65 -17.91
N ILE A 114 5.34 -4.38 -16.85
CA ILE A 114 5.93 -4.21 -15.51
C ILE A 114 7.42 -4.55 -15.55
N LYS A 115 7.81 -5.67 -16.17
CA LYS A 115 9.22 -6.05 -16.37
C LYS A 115 10.01 -4.92 -17.05
N ASN A 116 9.52 -4.45 -18.19
CA ASN A 116 10.14 -3.35 -18.92
C ASN A 116 10.25 -2.09 -18.06
N THR A 117 9.23 -1.79 -17.25
CA THR A 117 9.25 -0.64 -16.34
C THR A 117 10.32 -0.78 -15.26
N LEU A 118 10.53 -1.98 -14.71
CA LEU A 118 11.52 -2.22 -13.67
C LEU A 118 12.94 -2.30 -14.23
N GLU A 119 13.15 -2.83 -15.44
CA GLU A 119 14.48 -2.98 -16.04
C GLU A 119 14.97 -1.71 -16.76
N LEU A 120 14.07 -0.99 -17.46
CA LEU A 120 14.47 0.14 -18.31
C LEU A 120 14.50 1.47 -17.55
N PRO A 121 15.43 2.38 -17.85
CA PRO A 121 15.50 3.69 -17.19
C PRO A 121 14.40 4.67 -17.65
N TYR A 122 13.58 4.29 -18.63
CA TYR A 122 12.59 5.17 -19.25
C TYR A 122 11.33 5.29 -18.38
N SER A 123 10.76 6.50 -18.36
CA SER A 123 9.47 6.76 -17.72
C SER A 123 8.52 7.41 -18.70
N ASN A 124 7.22 7.15 -18.55
CA ASN A 124 6.17 7.84 -19.32
C ASN A 124 5.96 9.30 -18.86
N GLY A 125 6.68 9.77 -17.83
CA GLY A 125 6.50 11.08 -17.22
C GLY A 125 6.60 12.26 -18.19
N PRO A 126 7.66 12.37 -19.00
CA PRO A 126 7.79 13.45 -19.99
C PRO A 126 6.67 13.43 -21.04
N LEU A 127 6.25 12.25 -21.50
CA LEU A 127 5.15 12.09 -22.47
C LEU A 127 3.81 12.52 -21.86
N GLU A 128 3.51 12.11 -20.63
CA GLU A 128 2.31 12.55 -19.91
C GLU A 128 2.30 14.06 -19.64
N CYS A 129 3.47 14.64 -19.33
CA CYS A 129 3.62 16.10 -19.16
C CYS A 129 3.22 16.84 -20.45
N LEU A 130 3.74 16.41 -21.59
CA LEU A 130 3.39 16.97 -22.90
C LEU A 130 1.91 16.77 -23.24
N ASN A 131 1.37 15.57 -23.00
CA ASN A 131 -0.05 15.26 -23.23
C ASN A 131 -0.96 16.19 -22.42
N ASN A 132 -0.63 16.45 -21.15
CA ASN A 132 -1.38 17.35 -20.30
C ASN A 132 -1.28 18.80 -20.77
N HIS A 133 -0.09 19.28 -21.17
CA HIS A 133 0.05 20.61 -21.78
C HIS A 133 -0.83 20.78 -23.02
N ILE A 134 -0.84 19.80 -23.92
CA ILE A 134 -1.69 19.84 -25.12
C ILE A 134 -3.17 19.88 -24.75
N LYS A 135 -3.60 19.06 -23.77
CA LYS A 135 -5.00 19.06 -23.28
C LYS A 135 -5.40 20.41 -22.70
N VAL A 136 -4.51 21.08 -21.96
CA VAL A 136 -4.76 22.42 -21.40
C VAL A 136 -4.88 23.46 -22.51
N LEU A 137 -3.96 23.46 -23.48
CA LEU A 137 -4.02 24.37 -24.62
C LEU A 137 -5.33 24.20 -25.41
N LYS A 138 -5.74 22.97 -25.70
CA LYS A 138 -6.99 22.66 -26.41
C LYS A 138 -8.26 23.06 -25.65
N ARG A 139 -8.21 23.13 -24.31
CA ARG A 139 -9.37 23.54 -23.49
C ARG A 139 -9.54 25.05 -23.42
N ASN A 140 -8.45 25.79 -23.58
CA ASN A 140 -8.41 27.25 -23.45
C ASN A 140 -8.40 27.99 -24.79
N ALA A 141 -8.28 27.25 -25.90
CA ALA A 141 -8.45 27.74 -27.28
C ALA A 141 -9.91 27.59 -27.71
#